data_AF-A0A5J4R180-F1
#
_entry.id   AF-A0A5J4R180-F1
#
_cell.length_a   1.000
_cell.length_b   1.000
_cell.length_c   1.000
_cell.angle_alpha   90.00
_cell.angle_beta   90.00
_cell.angle_gamma   90.00
#
_symmetry.space_group_name_H-M   'P 1'
#
loop_
_entity.id
_entity.type
_entity.pdbx_description
1 polymer ?
#
loop_
_entity_poly.entity_id
_entity_poly.type
_entity_poly.pdbx_seq_one_letter_code
_entity_poly.pdbx_strand_id
1 'polypeptide(L)'
;MIVSIENEIFNLLISNQLKKQKMKKCIFMMAVGMLFLTACNAGNSKSQSSEISKVETTDTSTGEYQSEHAVLIVQGNCEMCKERIEKAAKGVEGVSSAKWNVEQKELHLDFDSNQTNADAISQAVAKAGYDTNKDKANDETYNALPDCCKYR
;
A
#
# COMPACT_ATOMS: atom_id res chain seq x y z
N MET A 1 -11.27 -23.69 -25.72
CA MET A 1 -10.10 -22.85 -25.33
C MET A 1 -10.51 -21.42 -24.95
N ILE A 2 -11.56 -20.84 -25.57
CA ILE A 2 -12.06 -19.49 -25.25
C ILE A 2 -12.81 -19.42 -23.90
N VAL A 3 -13.59 -20.46 -23.55
CA VAL A 3 -14.42 -20.49 -22.31
C VAL A 3 -13.58 -20.49 -21.01
N SER A 4 -12.35 -21.00 -21.04
CA SER A 4 -11.48 -21.02 -19.85
C SER A 4 -10.92 -19.64 -19.51
N ILE A 5 -10.73 -18.78 -20.50
CA ILE A 5 -10.19 -17.42 -20.32
C ILE A 5 -11.27 -16.51 -19.70
N GLU A 6 -12.52 -16.67 -20.10
CA GLU A 6 -13.65 -15.91 -19.54
C GLU A 6 -13.87 -16.22 -18.05
N ASN A 7 -13.62 -17.46 -17.62
CA ASN A 7 -13.80 -17.87 -16.22
C ASN A 7 -12.68 -17.38 -15.27
N GLU A 8 -11.45 -17.19 -15.77
CA GLU A 8 -10.36 -16.55 -14.99
C GLU A 8 -10.58 -15.04 -14.85
N ILE A 9 -11.01 -14.37 -15.93
CA ILE A 9 -11.35 -12.94 -15.89
C ILE A 9 -12.52 -12.70 -14.92
N PHE A 10 -13.51 -13.60 -14.90
CA PHE A 10 -14.63 -13.52 -13.96
C PHE A 10 -14.18 -13.66 -12.49
N ASN A 11 -13.28 -14.59 -12.17
CA ASN A 11 -12.76 -14.76 -10.81
C ASN A 11 -11.87 -13.59 -10.33
N LEU A 12 -11.11 -12.97 -11.23
CA LEU A 12 -10.32 -11.77 -10.93
C LEU A 12 -11.21 -10.54 -10.67
N LEU A 13 -12.32 -10.40 -11.41
CA LEU A 13 -13.31 -9.35 -11.18
C LEU A 13 -14.02 -9.51 -9.83
N ILE A 14 -14.43 -10.72 -9.46
CA ILE A 14 -15.08 -11.00 -8.16
C ILE A 14 -14.13 -10.68 -6.99
N SER A 15 -12.85 -11.05 -7.09
CA SER A 15 -11.84 -10.77 -6.06
C SER A 15 -11.55 -9.28 -5.86
N ASN A 16 -11.56 -8.49 -6.95
CA ASN A 16 -11.34 -7.05 -6.89
C ASN A 16 -12.53 -6.30 -6.28
N GLN A 17 -13.76 -6.75 -6.58
CA GLN A 17 -14.99 -6.18 -6.02
C GLN A 17 -15.12 -6.43 -4.50
N LEU A 18 -14.65 -7.57 -4.00
CA LEU A 18 -14.59 -7.86 -2.55
C LEU A 18 -13.59 -6.97 -1.79
N LYS A 19 -12.45 -6.61 -2.39
CA LYS A 19 -11.47 -5.69 -1.78
C LYS A 19 -12.00 -4.26 -1.65
N LYS A 20 -12.75 -3.77 -2.64
CA LYS A 20 -13.34 -2.41 -2.67
C LYS A 20 -14.41 -2.22 -1.58
N GLN A 21 -15.14 -3.27 -1.22
CA GLN A 21 -16.11 -3.30 -0.12
C GLN A 21 -15.48 -3.23 1.28
N LYS A 22 -14.26 -3.74 1.45
CA LYS A 22 -13.55 -3.76 2.74
C LYS A 22 -12.95 -2.38 3.08
N MET A 23 -12.53 -1.62 2.08
CA MET A 23 -11.83 -0.34 2.25
C MET A 23 -12.76 0.84 2.57
N LYS A 24 -13.97 0.87 1.99
CA LYS A 24 -14.99 1.89 2.29
C LYS A 24 -15.48 1.84 3.75
N LYS A 25 -15.41 0.68 4.41
CA LYS A 25 -15.79 0.50 5.82
C LYS A 25 -14.75 1.03 6.82
N CYS A 26 -13.47 1.17 6.41
CA CYS A 26 -12.43 1.68 7.30
C CYS A 26 -12.42 3.22 7.42
N ILE A 27 -13.00 3.94 6.46
CA ILE A 27 -12.89 5.41 6.39
C ILE A 27 -14.00 6.12 7.20
N PHE A 28 -15.17 5.49 7.41
CA PHE A 28 -16.32 6.15 8.04
C PHE A 28 -16.34 6.15 9.59
N MET A 29 -15.24 5.76 10.26
CA MET A 29 -15.23 5.51 11.72
C MET A 29 -14.36 6.47 12.57
N MET A 30 -13.80 7.55 12.00
CA MET A 30 -12.85 8.42 12.75
C MET A 30 -13.28 9.89 12.94
N ALA A 31 -14.45 10.32 12.45
CA ALA A 31 -14.77 11.75 12.31
C ALA A 31 -15.86 12.32 13.23
N VAL A 32 -16.28 11.66 14.32
CA VAL A 32 -17.19 12.26 15.32
C VAL A 32 -16.77 11.85 16.73
N GLY A 33 -16.32 12.80 17.55
CA GLY A 33 -16.17 12.55 19.00
C GLY A 33 -15.10 13.34 19.75
N MET A 34 -15.01 14.66 19.58
CA MET A 34 -14.33 15.53 20.54
C MET A 34 -15.29 16.62 21.03
N LEU A 35 -16.31 16.19 21.77
CA LEU A 35 -17.04 17.00 22.77
C LEU A 35 -18.00 16.07 23.51
N PHE A 36 -17.73 15.69 24.76
CA PHE A 36 -18.71 15.53 25.84
C PHE A 36 -18.01 15.14 27.15
N LEU A 37 -18.26 15.96 28.17
CA LEU A 37 -18.04 15.68 29.58
C LEU A 37 -18.92 14.48 30.03
N THR A 38 -18.59 13.96 31.22
CA THR A 38 -19.43 13.18 32.16
C THR A 38 -19.46 11.63 32.06
N ALA A 39 -18.93 11.03 33.13
CA ALA A 39 -19.38 9.87 33.92
C ALA A 39 -19.99 8.59 33.28
N CYS A 40 -19.36 7.46 33.61
CA CYS A 40 -19.89 6.13 33.98
C CYS A 40 -20.86 5.32 33.06
N ASN A 41 -20.35 4.12 32.73
CA ASN A 41 -20.95 2.77 32.90
C ASN A 41 -21.77 2.10 31.76
N ALA A 42 -21.46 0.79 31.61
CA ALA A 42 -22.23 -0.34 31.08
C ALA A 42 -22.58 -0.43 29.58
N GLY A 43 -22.19 -1.56 28.98
CA GLY A 43 -23.09 -2.30 28.07
C GLY A 43 -22.71 -2.44 26.59
N ASN A 44 -22.04 -3.55 26.30
CA ASN A 44 -22.31 -4.51 25.21
C ASN A 44 -22.63 -4.03 23.76
N SER A 45 -21.76 -4.46 22.84
CA SER A 45 -21.80 -4.41 21.38
C SER A 45 -23.07 -4.91 20.70
N LYS A 46 -23.47 -4.28 19.58
CA LYS A 46 -23.98 -4.96 18.36
C LYS A 46 -24.08 -4.05 17.13
N SER A 47 -23.22 -4.37 16.15
CA SER A 47 -23.53 -4.70 14.73
C SER A 47 -24.24 -3.74 13.76
N GLN A 48 -23.68 -3.76 12.53
CA GLN A 48 -24.34 -3.81 11.20
C GLN A 48 -24.77 -2.45 10.59
N SER A 49 -24.02 -1.90 9.61
CA SER A 49 -24.10 -2.14 8.16
C SER A 49 -25.43 -1.77 7.48
N SER A 50 -25.37 -0.77 6.60
CA SER A 50 -26.01 -0.61 5.27
C SER A 50 -26.11 0.92 5.04
N GLU A 51 -26.25 1.52 3.87
CA GLU A 51 -26.40 1.08 2.50
C GLU A 51 -26.04 2.28 1.59
N ILE A 52 -25.89 1.96 0.32
CA ILE A 52 -25.71 2.81 -0.86
C ILE A 52 -26.69 3.97 -1.00
N SER A 53 -26.22 5.06 -1.64
CA SER A 53 -26.87 5.92 -2.65
C SER A 53 -25.97 7.16 -2.84
N LYS A 54 -25.72 7.79 -3.99
CA LYS A 54 -26.23 7.72 -5.35
C LYS A 54 -25.39 8.71 -6.19
N VAL A 55 -25.37 8.51 -7.51
CA VAL A 55 -25.33 9.57 -8.57
C VAL A 55 -23.97 10.28 -8.75
N GLU A 56 -23.28 10.08 -9.88
CA GLU A 56 -23.33 10.94 -11.11
C GLU A 56 -22.78 12.35 -10.77
N THR A 57 -21.80 12.95 -11.42
CA THR A 57 -21.15 12.82 -12.74
C THR A 57 -19.86 13.62 -12.62
N THR A 58 -18.85 13.28 -13.43
CA THR A 58 -17.73 14.14 -13.87
C THR A 58 -17.19 15.17 -12.87
N ASP A 59 -16.02 14.87 -12.32
CA ASP A 59 -14.92 15.82 -12.48
C ASP A 59 -13.72 15.05 -13.02
N THR A 60 -13.62 15.11 -14.34
CA THR A 60 -12.36 15.16 -15.06
C THR A 60 -11.56 16.31 -14.45
N SER A 61 -10.85 16.06 -13.35
CA SER A 61 -9.58 16.74 -13.16
C SER A 61 -8.61 16.03 -14.08
N THR A 62 -8.42 16.58 -15.27
CA THR A 62 -7.25 16.31 -16.10
C THR A 62 -6.04 16.88 -15.36
N GLY A 63 -5.66 16.25 -14.25
CA GLY A 63 -4.26 16.17 -13.87
C GLY A 63 -3.70 15.09 -14.76
N GLU A 64 -2.81 15.44 -15.68
CA GLU A 64 -2.10 14.46 -16.49
C GLU A 64 -1.43 13.44 -15.55
N TYR A 65 -1.97 12.22 -15.46
CA TYR A 65 -1.33 11.12 -14.72
C TYR A 65 -0.19 10.58 -15.59
N GLN A 66 1.05 10.90 -15.23
CA GLN A 66 2.23 10.49 -15.97
C GLN A 66 2.79 9.21 -15.35
N SER A 67 2.18 8.08 -15.73
CA SER A 67 2.58 6.77 -15.24
C SER A 67 4.00 6.43 -15.70
N GLU A 68 4.88 6.13 -14.75
CA GLU A 68 6.23 5.65 -15.01
C GLU A 68 6.48 4.32 -14.30
N HIS A 69 7.32 3.48 -14.92
CA HIS A 69 7.79 2.23 -14.35
C HIS A 69 9.27 2.33 -14.03
N ALA A 70 9.67 1.89 -12.84
CA ALA A 70 11.07 1.79 -12.47
C ALA A 70 11.36 0.49 -11.70
N VAL A 71 12.63 0.09 -11.73
CA VAL A 71 13.14 -1.03 -10.94
C VAL A 71 14.26 -0.53 -10.04
N LEU A 72 14.18 -0.86 -8.75
CA LEU A 72 15.24 -0.63 -7.77
C LEU A 72 15.78 -1.97 -7.27
N ILE A 73 17.08 -2.06 -7.05
CA ILE A 73 17.65 -3.23 -6.36
C ILE A 73 17.57 -2.95 -4.87
N VAL A 74 16.86 -3.79 -4.13
CA VAL A 74 16.65 -3.64 -2.69
C VAL A 74 17.14 -4.88 -1.96
N GLN A 75 18.01 -4.69 -0.97
CA GLN A 75 18.55 -5.78 -0.19
C GLN A 75 17.52 -6.30 0.83
N GLY A 76 17.39 -7.62 0.92
CA GLY A 76 16.51 -8.32 1.85
C GLY A 76 16.66 -9.84 1.67
N ASN A 77 16.10 -10.60 2.61
CA ASN A 77 16.36 -12.05 2.70
C ASN A 77 15.12 -12.96 2.64
N CYS A 78 13.92 -12.45 2.91
CA CYS A 78 12.74 -13.30 3.09
C CYS A 78 11.42 -12.60 2.76
N GLU A 79 10.32 -13.35 2.73
CA GLU A 79 8.96 -12.82 2.50
C GLU A 79 8.53 -11.79 3.54
N MET A 80 9.04 -11.82 4.79
CA MET A 80 8.76 -10.73 5.74
C MET A 80 9.48 -9.43 5.37
N CYS A 81 10.67 -9.51 4.74
CA CYS A 81 11.33 -8.32 4.20
C CYS A 81 10.49 -7.75 3.06
N LYS A 82 9.97 -8.61 2.18
CA LYS A 82 9.11 -8.23 1.06
C LYS A 82 7.92 -7.38 1.52
N GLU A 83 7.18 -7.84 2.52
CA GLU A 83 6.02 -7.10 3.04
C GLU A 83 6.42 -5.70 3.55
N ARG A 84 7.56 -5.59 4.24
CA ARG A 84 8.06 -4.30 4.77
C ARG A 84 8.55 -3.37 3.65
N ILE A 85 9.31 -3.89 2.69
CA ILE A 85 9.82 -3.15 1.54
C ILE A 85 8.67 -2.64 0.68
N GLU A 86 7.71 -3.51 0.30
CA GLU A 86 6.55 -3.12 -0.50
C GLU A 86 5.68 -2.10 0.25
N LYS A 87 5.52 -2.23 1.57
CA LYS A 87 4.77 -1.28 2.39
C LYS A 87 5.47 0.08 2.47
N ALA A 88 6.79 0.11 2.61
CA ALA A 88 7.56 1.36 2.63
C ALA A 88 7.43 2.11 1.30
N ALA A 89 7.59 1.40 0.18
CA ALA A 89 7.45 1.98 -1.15
C ALA A 89 6.02 2.49 -1.42
N LYS A 90 4.98 1.71 -1.10
CA LYS A 90 3.57 2.13 -1.24
C LYS A 90 3.14 3.24 -0.29
N GLY A 91 3.93 3.49 0.76
CA GLY A 91 3.69 4.60 1.68
C GLY A 91 4.02 5.96 1.08
N VAL A 92 4.74 5.98 -0.06
CA VAL A 92 5.06 7.21 -0.78
C VAL A 92 3.88 7.60 -1.66
N GLU A 93 3.42 8.84 -1.52
CA GLU A 93 2.35 9.41 -2.35
C GLU A 93 2.74 9.37 -3.84
N GLY A 94 1.77 9.07 -4.71
CA GLY A 94 2.02 8.85 -6.14
C GLY A 94 2.42 7.42 -6.51
N VAL A 95 2.77 6.54 -5.56
CA VAL A 95 3.05 5.12 -5.87
C VAL A 95 1.76 4.32 -6.01
N SER A 96 1.52 3.79 -7.20
CA SER A 96 0.35 2.97 -7.52
C SER A 96 0.58 1.46 -7.30
N SER A 97 1.82 1.00 -7.54
CA SER A 97 2.22 -0.39 -7.39
C SER A 97 3.65 -0.49 -6.86
N ALA A 98 3.87 -1.50 -6.02
CA ALA A 98 5.20 -1.90 -5.56
C ALA A 98 5.18 -3.41 -5.36
N LYS A 99 6.12 -4.09 -6.02
CA LYS A 99 6.29 -5.54 -6.01
C LYS A 99 7.76 -5.90 -5.89
N TRP A 100 8.14 -6.49 -4.75
CA TRP A 100 9.51 -6.91 -4.54
C TRP A 100 9.67 -8.41 -4.79
N ASN A 101 10.61 -8.76 -5.66
CA ASN A 101 11.01 -10.12 -5.91
C ASN A 101 12.15 -10.49 -4.95
N VAL A 102 11.93 -11.50 -4.09
CA VAL A 102 12.92 -11.93 -3.09
C VAL A 102 14.15 -12.57 -3.73
N GLU A 103 13.95 -13.35 -4.80
CA GLU A 103 15.03 -14.09 -5.46
C GLU A 103 15.94 -13.14 -6.25
N GLN A 104 15.33 -12.20 -6.98
CA GLN A 104 16.05 -11.23 -7.80
C GLN A 104 16.50 -9.98 -7.03
N LYS A 105 15.93 -9.76 -5.83
CA LYS A 105 16.11 -8.54 -5.03
C LYS A 105 15.68 -7.27 -5.77
N GLU A 106 14.72 -7.40 -6.68
CA GLU A 106 14.23 -6.31 -7.53
C GLU A 106 12.87 -5.82 -7.03
N LEU A 107 12.77 -4.51 -6.79
CA LEU A 107 11.54 -3.80 -6.47
C LEU A 107 11.01 -3.14 -7.74
N HIS A 108 9.95 -3.71 -8.31
CA HIS A 108 9.21 -3.15 -9.42
C HIS A 108 8.19 -2.12 -8.91
N LEU A 109 8.20 -0.94 -9.51
CA LEU A 109 7.40 0.22 -9.11
C LEU A 109 6.62 0.77 -10.29
N ASP A 110 5.35 1.10 -10.05
CA ASP A 110 4.56 1.92 -10.95
C ASP A 110 4.10 3.16 -10.17
N PHE A 111 4.43 4.36 -10.65
CA PHE A 111 4.14 5.61 -9.94
C PHE A 111 3.84 6.76 -10.90
N ASP A 112 3.22 7.82 -10.38
CA ASP A 112 3.01 9.07 -11.10
C ASP A 112 4.26 9.95 -11.00
N SER A 113 4.93 10.19 -12.12
CA SER A 113 6.17 10.98 -12.17
C SER A 113 5.96 12.46 -11.85
N ASN A 114 4.70 12.94 -11.89
CA ASN A 114 4.35 14.28 -11.44
C ASN A 114 4.29 14.40 -9.90
N GLN A 115 4.15 13.29 -9.18
CA GLN A 115 3.99 13.27 -7.72
C GLN A 115 5.24 12.77 -7.00
N THR A 116 5.97 11.82 -7.61
CA THR A 116 7.14 11.19 -6.99
C THR A 116 8.13 10.71 -8.05
N ASN A 117 9.26 10.17 -7.61
CA ASN A 117 10.26 9.57 -8.48
C ASN A 117 10.98 8.42 -7.77
N ALA A 118 11.76 7.66 -8.55
CA ALA A 118 12.48 6.49 -8.04
C ALA A 118 13.47 6.82 -6.90
N ASP A 119 14.02 8.04 -6.82
CA ASP A 119 14.95 8.43 -5.76
C ASP A 119 14.20 8.67 -4.44
N ALA A 120 13.05 9.35 -4.49
CA ALA A 120 12.20 9.55 -3.32
C ALA A 120 11.70 8.21 -2.75
N ILE A 121 11.33 7.27 -3.63
CA ILE A 121 10.90 5.92 -3.23
C ILE A 121 12.08 5.14 -2.63
N SER A 122 13.26 5.22 -3.23
CA SER A 122 14.48 4.61 -2.69
C SER A 122 14.80 5.11 -1.28
N GLN A 123 14.74 6.42 -1.04
CA GLN A 123 14.93 7.00 0.28
C GLN A 123 13.90 6.53 1.31
N ALA A 124 12.63 6.35 0.90
CA ALA A 124 11.60 5.81 1.78
C ALA A 124 11.90 4.35 2.18
N VAL A 125 12.41 3.53 1.26
CA VAL A 125 12.84 2.16 1.54
C VAL A 125 14.07 2.14 2.46
N ALA A 126 15.05 3.03 2.23
CA ALA A 126 16.22 3.19 3.11
C ALA A 126 15.83 3.62 4.54
N LYS A 127 14.84 4.53 4.68
CA LYS A 127 14.25 4.93 5.96
C LYS A 127 13.48 3.80 6.65
N ALA A 128 13.09 2.75 5.92
CA ALA A 128 12.52 1.54 6.48
C ALA A 128 13.58 0.50 6.90
N GLY A 129 14.86 0.79 6.70
CA GLY A 129 15.98 -0.06 7.13
C GLY A 129 16.60 -0.93 6.04
N TYR A 130 16.17 -0.79 4.77
CA TYR A 130 16.64 -1.64 3.67
C TYR A 130 17.44 -0.86 2.64
N ASP A 131 18.56 -1.43 2.19
CA ASP A 131 19.42 -0.78 1.21
C ASP A 131 18.85 -0.79 -0.19
N THR A 132 18.94 0.39 -0.75
CA THR A 132 18.96 0.81 -2.13
C THR A 132 20.14 0.31 -2.97
N ASN A 133 20.01 0.21 -4.31
CA ASN A 133 21.14 0.53 -5.19
C ASN A 133 21.46 2.04 -5.23
N LYS A 134 20.55 2.89 -4.71
CA LYS A 134 20.73 4.35 -4.68
C LYS A 134 21.01 4.89 -3.28
N ASP A 135 20.33 4.38 -2.26
CA ASP A 135 20.40 4.89 -0.89
C ASP A 135 20.72 3.79 0.12
N LYS A 136 21.64 4.07 1.05
CA LYS A 136 21.95 3.14 2.15
C LYS A 136 21.09 3.46 3.37
N ALA A 137 20.51 2.44 3.99
CA ALA A 137 19.83 2.59 5.27
C ALA A 137 20.83 2.97 6.38
N ASN A 138 20.44 3.91 7.23
CA ASN A 138 21.21 4.29 8.43
C ASN A 138 21.33 3.08 9.38
N ASP A 139 22.49 2.96 10.04
CA ASP A 139 22.78 1.81 10.90
C ASP A 139 21.82 1.73 12.10
N GLU A 140 21.35 2.84 12.66
CA GLU A 140 20.34 2.84 13.74
C GLU A 140 19.02 2.21 13.27
N THR A 141 18.52 2.63 12.11
CA THR A 141 17.28 2.10 11.52
C THR A 141 17.43 0.63 11.14
N TYR A 142 18.57 0.25 10.56
CA TYR A 142 18.88 -1.13 10.22
C TYR A 142 18.94 -2.03 11.48
N ASN A 143 19.59 -1.56 12.54
CA ASN A 143 19.72 -2.32 13.79
C ASN A 143 18.38 -2.49 14.53
N ALA A 144 17.42 -1.58 14.29
CA ALA A 144 16.05 -1.67 14.80
C ALA A 144 15.17 -2.68 14.02
N LEU A 145 15.64 -3.21 12.88
CA LEU A 145 14.93 -4.28 12.19
C LEU A 145 14.90 -5.55 13.07
N PRO A 146 13.86 -6.39 12.94
CA PRO A 146 13.87 -7.71 13.56
C PRO A 146 15.05 -8.53 13.06
N ASP A 147 15.57 -9.43 13.89
CA ASP A 147 16.81 -10.14 13.58
C ASP A 147 16.77 -10.91 12.26
N CYS A 148 15.61 -11.48 11.89
CA CYS A 148 15.42 -12.15 10.59
C CYS A 148 15.49 -11.23 9.36
N CYS A 149 15.43 -9.91 9.54
CA CYS A 149 15.45 -8.90 8.49
C CYS A 149 16.81 -8.19 8.37
N LYS A 150 17.75 -8.49 9.28
CA LYS A 150 19.14 -8.04 9.16
C LYS A 150 19.84 -8.91 8.12
N TYR A 151 20.22 -8.31 6.99
CA TYR A 151 20.80 -8.99 5.82
C TYR A 151 22.28 -8.71 5.58
N ARG A 152 22.83 -7.71 6.27
CA ARG A 152 24.25 -7.37 6.33
C ARG A 152 24.90 -8.04 7.53
#